data_AF-F8PAJ1-F1
#
_entry.id   AF-F8PAJ1-F1
#
_cell.length_a   1.000
_cell.length_b   1.000
_cell.length_c   1.000
_cell.angle_alpha   90.00
_cell.angle_beta   90.00
_cell.angle_gamma   90.00
#
_symmetry.space_group_name_H-M   'P 1'
#
loop_
_entity.id
_entity.type
_entity.pdbx_description
1 polymer ?
#
loop_
_entity_poly.entity_id
_entity_poly.type
_entity_poly.pdbx_seq_one_letter_code
_entity_poly.pdbx_strand_id
1 'polypeptide(L)'
;MFVLEQEEYTREGIEWDYVNFGLDLQPTIDLIEASGPVIGVLSCLDEECIMPKATDLTFTNKLHTMWRGDLQPGEEPHPGREKYEPTRFEQGFTLQHYAGKVEYRTDGWLEKNKDPLNDNLTRVLASSSERYVSSLFADYSDISSGLLAP
;
A
#
# COMPACT_ATOMS: atom_id res chain seq x y z
N MET A 1 -17.54 4.69 14.55
CA MET A 1 -18.93 4.90 15.01
C MET A 1 -18.95 5.59 16.37
N PHE A 2 -18.29 5.04 17.40
CA PHE A 2 -18.35 5.56 18.78
C PHE A 2 -17.51 6.80 19.10
N VAL A 3 -16.58 7.22 18.22
CA VAL A 3 -15.71 8.38 18.49
C VAL A 3 -16.47 9.70 18.29
N LEU A 4 -17.03 9.90 17.09
CA LEU A 4 -17.77 11.13 16.74
C LEU A 4 -18.98 11.39 17.66
N GLU A 5 -19.62 10.33 18.14
CA GLU A 5 -20.78 10.45 19.04
C GLU A 5 -20.36 10.95 20.44
N GLN A 6 -19.23 10.48 20.96
CA GLN A 6 -18.70 10.94 22.25
C GLN A 6 -18.07 12.34 22.16
N GLU A 7 -17.48 12.67 21.01
CA GLU A 7 -17.07 14.04 20.68
C GLU A 7 -18.28 14.99 20.68
N GLU A 8 -19.44 14.53 20.21
CA GLU A 8 -20.67 15.33 20.22
C GLU A 8 -21.18 15.56 21.65
N TYR A 9 -21.18 14.53 22.50
CA TYR A 9 -21.54 14.69 23.91
C TYR A 9 -20.66 15.73 24.61
N THR A 10 -19.37 15.72 24.28
CA THR A 10 -18.40 16.70 24.81
C THR A 10 -18.68 18.11 24.27
N ARG A 11 -18.98 18.23 22.98
CA ARG A 11 -19.28 19.51 22.31
C ARG A 11 -20.56 20.16 22.83
N GLU A 12 -21.59 19.36 23.13
CA GLU A 12 -22.86 19.81 23.70
C GLU A 12 -22.80 20.03 25.22
N GLY A 13 -21.67 19.73 25.87
CA GLY A 13 -21.49 19.91 27.32
C GLY A 13 -22.30 18.92 28.17
N ILE A 14 -22.61 17.75 27.61
CA ILE A 14 -23.33 16.68 28.31
C ILE A 14 -22.33 15.97 29.23
N GLU A 15 -22.70 15.82 30.52
CA GLU A 15 -21.90 15.04 31.48
C GLU A 15 -21.88 13.57 31.03
N TRP A 16 -20.75 13.17 30.46
CA TRP A 16 -20.55 11.85 29.88
C TRP A 16 -19.13 11.35 30.17
N ASP A 17 -19.02 10.12 30.67
CA ASP A 17 -17.73 9.46 30.88
C ASP A 17 -17.26 8.83 29.58
N TYR A 18 -16.07 9.21 29.10
CA TYR A 18 -15.50 8.65 27.88
C TYR A 18 -15.31 7.13 28.01
N VAL A 19 -15.94 6.38 27.10
CA VAL A 19 -15.83 4.93 27.00
C VAL A 19 -14.95 4.58 25.80
N ASN A 20 -13.79 3.98 26.09
CA ASN A 20 -12.93 3.42 25.05
C ASN A 20 -13.41 2.02 24.65
N PHE A 21 -14.00 1.90 23.48
CA PHE A 21 -14.49 0.63 22.95
C PHE A 21 -13.39 -0.28 22.36
N GLY A 22 -12.13 0.16 22.34
CA GLY A 22 -10.97 -0.65 21.93
C GLY A 22 -10.95 -1.07 20.45
N LEU A 23 -11.86 -0.55 19.62
CA LEU A 23 -12.02 -0.86 18.21
C LEU A 23 -11.24 0.13 17.33
N ASP A 24 -9.95 0.30 17.61
CA ASP A 24 -9.11 1.13 16.76
C ASP A 24 -8.47 0.27 15.65
N LEU A 25 -8.91 0.52 14.42
CA LEU A 25 -8.38 -0.09 13.21
C LEU A 25 -7.31 0.78 12.55
N GLN A 26 -7.17 2.04 12.98
CA GLN A 26 -6.22 2.99 12.43
C GLN A 26 -4.79 2.45 12.41
N PRO A 27 -4.29 1.74 13.45
CA PRO A 27 -2.94 1.18 13.39
C PRO A 27 -2.74 0.16 12.26
N THR A 28 -3.79 -0.55 11.85
CA THR A 28 -3.74 -1.52 10.73
C THR A 28 -3.80 -0.80 9.39
N ILE A 29 -4.63 0.23 9.30
CA ILE A 29 -4.77 1.07 8.10
C ILE A 29 -3.45 1.78 7.83
N ASP A 30 -2.86 2.42 8.85
CA ASP A 30 -1.57 3.10 8.75
C ASP A 30 -0.48 2.12 8.29
N LEU A 31 -0.52 0.87 8.77
CA LEU A 31 0.46 -0.13 8.36
C LEU A 31 0.42 -0.43 6.87
N ILE A 32 -0.74 -0.31 6.23
CA ILE A 32 -0.90 -0.56 4.80
C ILE A 32 -0.70 0.72 3.99
N GLU A 33 -1.33 1.82 4.41
CA GLU A 33 -1.57 3.03 3.60
C GLU A 33 -0.71 4.23 4.00
N ALA A 34 -0.02 4.22 5.16
CA ALA A 34 0.74 5.39 5.58
C ALA A 34 1.87 5.70 4.59
N SER A 35 1.90 6.95 4.13
CA SER A 35 2.88 7.44 3.14
C SER A 35 3.70 8.62 3.66
N GLY A 36 3.60 8.92 4.97
CA GLY A 36 4.11 10.13 5.59
C GLY A 36 5.34 9.87 6.47
N PRO A 37 5.37 10.31 7.75
CA PRO A 37 6.49 10.08 8.65
C PRO A 37 6.70 8.59 8.98
N VAL A 38 5.71 7.77 8.67
CA VAL A 38 5.71 6.33 8.83
C VAL A 38 5.39 5.73 7.46
N ILE A 39 6.24 4.79 7.01
CA ILE A 39 6.09 4.11 5.72
C ILE A 39 5.26 2.84 5.92
N GLY A 40 4.15 2.73 5.18
CA GLY A 40 3.27 1.57 5.10
C GLY A 40 3.70 0.57 4.01
N VAL A 41 3.00 -0.57 3.95
CA VAL A 41 3.28 -1.65 2.98
C VAL A 41 3.28 -1.12 1.54
N LEU A 42 2.24 -0.36 1.16
CA LEU A 42 2.06 0.07 -0.23
C LEU A 42 3.12 1.09 -0.64
N SER A 43 3.42 2.06 0.23
CA SER A 43 4.50 3.03 -0.04
C SER A 43 5.87 2.36 -0.13
N CYS A 44 6.15 1.37 0.73
CA CYS A 44 7.38 0.58 0.61
C CYS A 44 7.43 -0.23 -0.69
N LEU A 45 6.28 -0.74 -1.15
CA LEU A 45 6.19 -1.50 -2.40
C LEU A 45 6.47 -0.62 -3.61
N ASP A 46 5.92 0.60 -3.63
CA ASP A 46 6.14 1.58 -4.68
C ASP A 46 7.62 1.99 -4.76
N GLU A 47 8.26 2.26 -3.61
CA GLU A 47 9.69 2.54 -3.55
C GLU A 47 10.54 1.37 -4.07
N GLU A 48 10.24 0.13 -3.67
CA GLU A 48 11.00 -1.03 -4.16
C GLU A 48 10.75 -1.29 -5.65
N CYS A 49 9.60 -0.90 -6.19
CA CYS A 49 9.33 -1.05 -7.61
C CYS A 49 10.26 -0.19 -8.49
N ILE A 50 10.61 1.01 -8.04
CA ILE A 50 11.51 1.89 -8.80
C ILE A 50 12.99 1.55 -8.60
N MET A 51 13.34 0.77 -7.58
CA MET A 51 14.72 0.47 -7.24
C MET A 51 15.36 -0.53 -8.23
N PRO A 52 16.54 -0.22 -8.78
CA PRO A 52 17.23 -1.14 -9.69
C PRO A 52 17.66 -2.39 -8.92
N LYS A 53 17.32 -3.57 -9.44
CA LYS A 53 17.61 -4.89 -8.84
C LYS A 53 16.85 -5.23 -7.56
N ALA A 54 15.81 -4.47 -7.20
CA ALA A 54 14.89 -4.91 -6.16
C ALA A 54 14.20 -6.23 -6.57
N THR A 55 13.94 -7.06 -5.57
CA THR A 55 13.26 -8.36 -5.71
C THR A 55 12.20 -8.47 -4.63
N ASP A 56 11.23 -9.38 -4.78
CA ASP A 56 10.20 -9.57 -3.74
C ASP A 56 10.82 -9.92 -2.37
N LEU A 57 12.00 -10.55 -2.37
CA LEU A 57 12.78 -10.83 -1.16
C LEU A 57 13.37 -9.56 -0.54
N THR A 58 13.91 -8.62 -1.33
CA THR A 58 14.44 -7.35 -0.78
C THR A 58 13.31 -6.53 -0.17
N PHE A 59 12.16 -6.49 -0.84
CA PHE A 59 10.95 -5.88 -0.32
C PHE A 59 10.51 -6.49 1.02
N THR A 60 10.39 -7.82 1.09
CA THR A 60 9.97 -8.53 2.32
C THR A 60 10.93 -8.28 3.47
N ASN A 61 12.23 -8.34 3.20
CA ASN A 61 13.26 -8.06 4.20
C ASN A 61 13.18 -6.62 4.70
N LYS A 62 12.94 -5.65 3.80
CA LYS A 62 12.77 -4.24 4.16
C LYS A 62 11.58 -4.06 5.10
N LEU A 63 10.45 -4.71 4.83
CA LEU A 63 9.28 -4.70 5.73
C LEU A 63 9.61 -5.31 7.11
N HIS A 64 10.34 -6.44 7.15
CA HIS A 64 10.77 -7.04 8.40
C HIS A 64 11.70 -6.09 9.18
N THR A 65 12.65 -5.43 8.53
CA THR A 65 13.53 -4.46 9.21
C THR A 65 12.75 -3.27 9.75
N MET A 66 11.82 -2.70 9.00
CA MET A 66 11.06 -1.51 9.44
C MET A 66 10.13 -1.79 10.62
N TRP A 67 9.50 -2.97 10.67
CA TRP A 67 8.46 -3.25 11.67
C TRP A 67 8.84 -4.30 12.72
N ARG A 68 9.87 -5.12 12.49
CA ARG A 68 10.43 -6.00 13.51
C ARG A 68 11.82 -5.56 14.00
N GLY A 69 12.57 -4.79 13.22
CA GLY A 69 13.91 -4.35 13.57
C GLY A 69 13.98 -3.44 14.81
N ASP A 70 15.19 -3.29 15.33
CA ASP A 70 15.44 -2.37 16.44
C ASP A 70 15.26 -0.93 15.96
N LEU A 71 14.54 -0.13 16.76
CA LEU A 71 14.33 1.29 16.47
C LEU A 71 15.62 2.05 16.74
N GLN A 72 15.96 3.01 15.87
CA GLN A 72 17.08 3.90 16.14
C GLN A 72 16.71 4.93 17.21
N PRO A 73 17.69 5.48 17.94
CA PRO A 73 17.42 6.50 18.95
C PRO A 73 16.75 7.74 18.31
N GLY A 74 15.50 8.00 18.67
CA GLY A 74 14.70 9.12 18.15
C GLY A 74 13.72 8.77 17.03
N GLU A 75 13.64 7.50 16.61
CA GLU A 75 12.57 7.01 15.75
C GLU A 75 11.36 6.55 16.57
N GLU A 76 10.19 7.08 16.23
CA GLU A 76 8.93 6.60 16.81
C GLU A 76 8.53 5.26 16.18
N PRO A 77 8.11 4.26 16.97
CA PRO A 77 7.62 3.00 16.44
C PRO A 77 6.40 3.22 15.53
N HIS A 78 6.29 2.40 14.49
CA HIS A 78 5.04 2.31 13.74
C HIS A 78 3.88 1.93 14.69
N PRO A 79 2.75 2.66 14.70
CA PRO A 79 1.63 2.40 15.63
C PRO A 79 1.05 0.99 15.50
N GLY A 80 0.99 0.46 14.27
CA GLY A 80 0.61 -0.92 13.98
C GLY A 80 1.67 -2.02 14.22
N ARG A 81 2.83 -1.73 14.80
CA ARG A 81 3.95 -2.70 14.93
C ARG A 81 3.56 -4.05 15.53
N GLU A 82 2.70 -4.05 16.54
CA GLU A 82 2.24 -5.27 17.22
C GLU A 82 1.31 -6.14 16.34
N LYS A 83 0.72 -5.55 15.30
CA LYS A 83 -0.18 -6.23 14.36
C LYS A 83 0.56 -6.90 13.21
N TYR A 84 1.88 -6.73 13.13
CA TYR A 84 2.74 -7.30 12.10
C TYR A 84 3.60 -8.45 12.64
N GLU A 85 3.61 -9.56 11.92
CA GLU A 85 4.43 -10.73 12.24
C GLU A 85 5.10 -11.27 10.96
N PRO A 86 6.41 -11.58 10.99
CA PRO A 86 7.07 -12.25 9.87
C PRO A 86 6.56 -13.69 9.75
N THR A 87 6.45 -14.19 8.52
CA THR A 87 6.12 -15.60 8.29
C THR A 87 7.28 -16.50 8.68
N ARG A 88 6.98 -17.78 8.97
CA ARG A 88 7.98 -18.77 9.38
C ARG A 88 9.12 -18.96 8.36
N PHE A 89 8.83 -18.76 7.07
CA PHE A 89 9.78 -18.95 5.98
C PHE A 89 10.30 -17.63 5.39
N GLU A 90 9.96 -16.48 5.99
CA GLU A 90 10.37 -15.13 5.53
C GLU A 90 10.05 -14.84 4.04
N GLN A 91 9.05 -15.53 3.47
CA GLN A 91 8.54 -15.31 2.09
C GLN A 91 7.30 -14.41 2.07
N GLY A 92 7.06 -13.70 3.17
CA GLY A 92 5.79 -13.05 3.42
C GLY A 92 5.67 -12.54 4.84
N PHE A 93 4.51 -11.95 5.13
CA PHE A 93 4.19 -11.41 6.44
C PHE A 93 2.73 -11.65 6.80
N THR A 94 2.42 -11.58 8.09
CA THR A 94 1.08 -11.73 8.65
C THR A 94 0.62 -10.41 9.24
N LEU A 95 -0.60 -10.00 8.90
CA LEU A 95 -1.25 -8.83 9.48
C LEU A 95 -2.48 -9.22 10.29
N GLN A 96 -2.63 -8.61 11.46
CA GLN A 96 -3.86 -8.68 12.24
C GLN A 96 -4.88 -7.67 11.70
N HIS A 97 -5.84 -8.16 10.93
CA HIS A 97 -7.01 -7.40 10.50
C HIS A 97 -8.14 -7.50 11.54
N TYR A 98 -9.18 -6.68 11.38
CA TYR A 98 -10.38 -6.73 12.22
C TYR A 98 -11.06 -8.10 12.19
N ALA A 99 -11.00 -8.79 11.04
CA ALA A 99 -11.62 -10.10 10.82
C ALA A 99 -10.71 -11.29 11.19
N GLY A 100 -9.46 -11.04 11.59
CA GLY A 100 -8.49 -12.08 11.92
C GLY A 100 -7.09 -11.84 11.35
N LYS A 101 -6.17 -12.76 11.65
CA LYS A 101 -4.82 -12.75 11.09
C LYS A 101 -4.84 -13.28 9.66
N VAL A 102 -4.19 -12.56 8.75
CA VAL A 102 -4.05 -12.94 7.34
C VAL A 102 -2.57 -12.99 7.00
N GLU A 103 -2.14 -14.11 6.42
CA GLU A 103 -0.80 -14.29 5.90
C GLU A 103 -0.75 -13.89 4.41
N TYR A 104 0.19 -13.01 4.07
CA TYR A 104 0.46 -12.54 2.72
C TYR A 104 1.80 -13.11 2.24
N ARG A 105 1.77 -13.72 1.06
CA ARG A 105 2.99 -14.05 0.31
C ARG A 105 3.31 -12.92 -0.64
N THR A 106 4.57 -12.50 -0.65
CA THR A 106 5.07 -11.36 -1.43
C THR A 106 5.52 -11.74 -2.85
N ASP A 107 5.48 -13.03 -3.20
CA ASP A 107 5.89 -13.52 -4.51
C ASP A 107 5.13 -12.81 -5.66
N GLY A 108 5.89 -12.21 -6.58
CA GLY A 108 5.39 -11.51 -7.76
C GLY A 108 4.73 -10.16 -7.44
N TRP A 109 4.90 -9.60 -6.24
CA TRP A 109 4.30 -8.31 -5.90
C TRP A 109 4.92 -7.17 -6.69
N LEU A 110 6.26 -7.16 -6.84
CA LEU A 110 6.91 -6.11 -7.63
C LEU A 110 6.49 -6.13 -9.10
N GLU A 111 6.31 -7.32 -9.67
CA GLU A 111 5.82 -7.46 -11.06
C GLU A 111 4.37 -6.97 -11.19
N LYS A 112 3.48 -7.42 -10.28
CA LYS A 112 2.07 -7.01 -10.27
C LYS A 112 1.91 -5.50 -10.06
N ASN A 113 2.74 -4.89 -9.23
CA ASN A 113 2.66 -3.45 -8.95
C ASN A 113 3.25 -2.60 -10.09
N LYS A 114 4.24 -3.12 -10.82
CA LYS A 114 4.79 -2.45 -12.02
C LYS A 114 3.86 -2.51 -13.22
N ASP A 115 3.02 -3.55 -13.28
CA ASP A 115 2.13 -3.87 -14.41
C ASP A 115 2.80 -3.69 -15.79
N PRO A 116 3.97 -4.33 -16.03
CA PRO A 116 4.75 -4.07 -17.23
C PRO A 116 4.07 -4.67 -18.47
N LEU A 117 3.63 -3.80 -19.37
CA LEU A 117 3.13 -4.19 -20.69
C LEU A 117 4.22 -4.05 -21.75
N ASN A 118 4.17 -4.89 -22.78
CA ASN A 118 5.10 -4.78 -23.90
C ASN A 118 4.69 -3.63 -24.83
N ASP A 119 5.51 -2.58 -24.85
CA ASP A 119 5.27 -1.36 -25.66
C ASP A 119 5.01 -1.62 -27.15
N ASN A 120 5.67 -2.62 -27.73
CA ASN A 120 5.47 -2.93 -29.16
C ASN A 120 4.08 -3.53 -29.39
N LEU A 121 3.64 -4.41 -28.48
CA LEU A 121 2.31 -5.04 -28.59
C LEU A 121 1.21 -4.01 -28.35
N THR A 122 1.35 -3.15 -27.35
CA THR A 122 0.34 -2.10 -27.07
C THR A 122 0.22 -1.13 -28.24
N ARG A 123 1.31 -0.73 -28.90
CA ARG A 123 1.29 0.09 -30.13
C ARG A 123 0.63 -0.62 -31.32
N VAL A 124 0.91 -1.92 -31.51
CA VAL A 124 0.27 -2.70 -32.59
C VAL A 124 -1.25 -2.81 -32.35
N LEU A 125 -1.66 -3.03 -31.10
CA LEU A 125 -3.08 -3.10 -30.74
C LEU A 125 -3.78 -1.74 -30.90
N ALA A 126 -3.10 -0.64 -30.53
CA ALA A 126 -3.60 0.72 -30.74
C ALA A 126 -3.75 1.07 -32.23
N SER A 127 -2.91 0.52 -33.11
CA SER A 127 -2.97 0.69 -34.58
C SER A 127 -3.73 -0.42 -35.30
N SER A 128 -4.47 -1.26 -34.57
CA SER A 128 -5.28 -2.34 -35.14
C SER A 128 -6.28 -1.81 -36.18
N SER A 129 -6.47 -2.58 -37.25
CA SER A 129 -7.52 -2.30 -38.25
C SER A 129 -8.94 -2.52 -37.71
N GLU A 130 -9.08 -3.27 -36.61
CA GLU A 130 -10.35 -3.49 -35.94
C GLU A 130 -10.63 -2.36 -34.95
N ARG A 131 -11.68 -1.58 -35.24
CA ARG A 131 -12.01 -0.35 -34.49
C ARG A 131 -12.26 -0.58 -33.01
N TYR A 132 -12.88 -1.72 -32.66
CA TYR A 132 -13.11 -2.05 -31.26
C TYR A 132 -11.78 -2.26 -30.53
N VAL A 133 -10.86 -3.02 -31.12
CA VAL A 133 -9.55 -3.31 -30.54
C VAL A 133 -8.71 -2.04 -30.42
N SER A 134 -8.65 -1.20 -31.45
CA SER A 134 -7.89 0.06 -31.39
C SER A 134 -8.44 1.00 -30.31
N SER A 135 -9.76 1.00 -30.06
CA SER A 135 -10.38 1.84 -29.04
C SER A 135 -10.03 1.43 -27.60
N LEU A 136 -9.74 0.14 -27.36
CA LEU A 136 -9.31 -0.36 -26.04
C LEU A 136 -7.89 0.07 -25.68
N PHE A 137 -7.05 0.35 -26.68
CA PHE A 137 -5.63 0.70 -26.51
C PHE A 137 -5.33 2.15 -26.95
N ALA A 138 -6.35 3.02 -26.95
CA ALA A 138 -6.22 4.39 -27.45
C ALA A 138 -5.13 5.21 -26.72
N ASP A 139 -4.96 4.98 -25.42
CA ASP A 139 -3.96 5.67 -24.57
C ASP A 139 -2.51 5.32 -24.96
N TYR A 140 -2.30 4.20 -25.65
CA TYR A 140 -1.00 3.74 -26.15
C TYR A 140 -0.74 4.16 -27.60
N SER A 141 -1.66 4.92 -28.22
CA SER A 141 -1.42 5.48 -29.54
C SER A 141 -0.40 6.62 -29.46
N ASP A 142 0.59 6.62 -30.36
CA ASP A 142 1.67 7.64 -30.42
C ASP A 142 1.16 9.09 -30.69
N ILE A 143 -0.15 9.31 -30.76
CA ILE A 143 -0.80 10.57 -31.15
C ILE A 143 -0.76 11.61 -30.01
N SER A 144 -0.50 11.21 -28.75
CA SER A 144 -0.53 12.11 -27.59
C SER A 144 0.82 12.77 -27.23
N SER A 145 1.93 12.37 -27.85
CA SER A 145 3.25 12.95 -27.55
C SER A 145 3.58 14.27 -28.29
N GLY A 146 2.66 14.77 -29.12
CA GLY A 146 2.87 15.95 -29.97
C GLY A 146 2.10 17.23 -29.62
N LEU A 147 1.30 17.26 -28.55
CA LEU A 147 0.35 18.37 -28.28
C LEU A 147 0.52 19.10 -26.94
N LEU A 148 1.64 18.93 -26.24
CA LEU A 148 2.03 19.80 -25.12
C LEU A 148 3.24 20.68 -25.49
N ALA A 149 2.97 21.64 -26.37
CA ALA A 149 3.63 22.95 -26.41
C ALA A 149 2.58 23.96 -26.91
N PRO A 150 2.16 24.90 -26.05
CA PRO A 150 2.79 26.22 -26.03
C PRO A 150 3.28 26.68 -24.66
#